data_AF-A0A398BWR0-F1
#
_entry.id   AF-A0A398BWR0-F1
#
_cell.length_a   1.000
_cell.length_b   1.000
_cell.length_c   1.000
_cell.angle_alpha   90.00
_cell.angle_beta   90.00
_cell.angle_gamma   90.00
#
_symmetry.space_group_name_H-M   'P 1'
#
loop_
_entity.id
_entity.type
_entity.pdbx_description
1 polymer ?
#
loop_
_entity_poly.entity_id
_entity_poly.type
_entity_poly.pdbx_seq_one_letter_code
_entity_poly.pdbx_strand_id
1 'polypeptide(L)'
;MSPTGAQTYAGDGSSGMLLWGAQVEAGAEVSTYKPTEGAAVSAIWGRGWTDNAALIIADVAELYGFAVDWDEVAAEADICDQLVTNRDGGTQRRWTINMVIDSSMTWEQVRSEMMKACDAFFYERRDGKLGFKVGYYSAPTVTLTDADFLSISIRDRAWGSDVIGQVAVKYVEPALDYQEELTGAVVADAQGDRHEEPCGAINSHNQAWRVGYRWLATARPPYSVSGTIGPIGYECMEQRFLRITHAEAGFDEVVEVSRLTRNGGSHTFSLDVVSVDAGDFAPDALTLEPARPLRAVVAEEDDVAAPASLTGEAVEGTGGVALIEWAWPVQPEDLRQQLQIRSVDGGVPDWQIVDAGEGQSSLVSTGLVDGATYEAQVRNRTPGGRVSPWYPAVPLAVQAVANSAAPAALVAFGAAVSGSDAVLTFTAPNDGQYAATRIWRADGSTDFGDAVAIRTEFGAPNAADSYTDVGPGVGSHSYWAEPINGSGIAGPRSGPQTITII
;
A
#
# COMPACT_ATOMS: atom_id res chain seq x y z
N MET A 1 -43.33 -9.86 0.22
CA MET A 1 -43.35 -9.95 1.71
C MET A 1 -41.93 -9.66 2.18
N SER A 2 -41.56 -8.62 2.93
CA SER A 2 -42.23 -7.54 3.65
C SER A 2 -41.64 -6.18 3.20
N PRO A 3 -42.35 -5.04 3.27
CA PRO A 3 -41.91 -3.75 2.71
C PRO A 3 -41.08 -2.85 3.66
N THR A 4 -40.66 -3.29 4.84
CA THR A 4 -40.02 -2.39 5.83
C THR A 4 -39.07 -3.10 6.80
N GLY A 5 -37.95 -3.64 6.30
CA GLY A 5 -36.87 -4.12 7.16
C GLY A 5 -35.58 -4.32 6.38
N ALA A 6 -34.61 -3.43 6.56
CA ALA A 6 -33.25 -3.65 6.10
C ALA A 6 -32.67 -4.86 6.86
N GLN A 7 -32.62 -6.02 6.21
CA GLN A 7 -31.89 -7.17 6.71
C GLN A 7 -30.41 -6.95 6.39
N THR A 8 -29.61 -6.61 7.39
CA THR A 8 -28.15 -6.55 7.26
C THR A 8 -27.61 -7.97 7.44
N TYR A 9 -26.89 -8.47 6.45
CA TYR A 9 -26.26 -9.79 6.50
C TYR A 9 -24.74 -9.63 6.66
N ALA A 10 -24.17 -10.18 7.72
CA ALA A 10 -22.72 -10.32 7.85
C ALA A 10 -22.33 -11.65 7.21
N GLY A 11 -21.66 -11.61 6.05
CA GLY A 11 -21.22 -12.83 5.35
C GLY A 11 -20.29 -13.67 6.23
N ASP A 12 -20.65 -14.93 6.48
CA ASP A 12 -19.88 -15.88 7.29
C ASP A 12 -19.11 -16.92 6.45
N GLY A 13 -19.14 -16.77 5.11
CA GLY A 13 -18.52 -17.69 4.15
C GLY A 13 -19.22 -19.04 3.97
N SER A 14 -20.33 -19.29 4.66
CA SER A 14 -21.05 -20.59 4.65
C SER A 14 -22.55 -20.48 4.39
N SER A 15 -23.13 -19.30 4.63
CA SER A 15 -24.54 -19.03 4.49
C SER A 15 -24.84 -18.23 3.21
N GLY A 16 -25.87 -18.65 2.48
CA GLY A 16 -26.33 -17.99 1.25
C GLY A 16 -27.74 -17.39 1.39
N MET A 17 -28.03 -16.35 0.62
CA MET A 17 -29.36 -15.78 0.49
C MET A 17 -29.96 -16.16 -0.87
N LEU A 18 -31.17 -16.72 -0.88
CA LEU A 18 -31.94 -16.95 -2.11
C LEU A 18 -32.71 -15.66 -2.44
N LEU A 19 -32.26 -14.95 -3.45
CA LEU A 19 -32.94 -13.78 -4.00
C LEU A 19 -33.77 -14.20 -5.22
N TRP A 20 -35.04 -13.80 -5.27
CA TRP A 20 -35.90 -14.02 -6.43
C TRP A 20 -36.31 -12.67 -7.04
N GLY A 21 -36.08 -12.48 -8.34
CA GLY A 21 -36.46 -11.26 -9.06
C GLY A 21 -35.60 -10.03 -8.75
N ALA A 22 -34.32 -10.23 -8.39
CA ALA A 22 -33.38 -9.11 -8.23
C ALA A 22 -32.94 -8.60 -9.62
N GLN A 23 -33.03 -7.28 -9.83
CA GLN A 23 -32.47 -6.59 -10.97
C GLN A 23 -31.33 -5.70 -10.48
N VAL A 24 -30.12 -5.94 -11.01
CA VAL A 24 -28.93 -5.16 -10.71
C VAL A 24 -28.64 -4.29 -11.94
N GLU A 25 -28.64 -2.97 -11.74
CA GLU A 25 -28.38 -2.01 -12.81
C GLU A 25 -27.06 -1.31 -12.56
N ALA A 26 -26.21 -1.24 -13.60
CA ALA A 26 -25.03 -0.39 -13.59
C ALA A 26 -25.44 1.01 -14.07
N GLY A 27 -25.91 1.86 -13.14
CA GLY A 27 -26.35 3.23 -13.43
C GLY A 27 -26.86 3.96 -12.20
N ALA A 28 -27.00 5.29 -12.30
CA ALA A 28 -27.57 6.12 -11.22
C ALA A 28 -29.10 6.07 -11.16
N GLU A 29 -29.75 5.44 -12.14
CA GLU A 29 -31.20 5.31 -12.24
C GLU A 29 -31.62 3.84 -12.37
N VAL A 30 -32.74 3.50 -11.75
CA VAL A 30 -33.35 2.16 -11.85
C VAL A 30 -34.16 2.10 -13.15
N SER A 31 -33.78 1.21 -14.06
CA SER A 31 -34.52 0.98 -15.30
C SER A 31 -35.79 0.14 -15.08
N THR A 32 -36.68 0.08 -16.08
CA THR A 32 -37.92 -0.70 -16.00
C THR A 32 -37.62 -2.17 -15.69
N TYR A 33 -38.38 -2.75 -14.75
CA TYR A 33 -38.21 -4.14 -14.33
C TYR A 33 -38.37 -5.13 -15.51
N LYS A 34 -37.36 -5.98 -15.74
CA LYS A 34 -37.37 -7.03 -16.77
C LYS A 34 -37.49 -8.41 -16.11
N PRO A 35 -38.67 -9.02 -16.05
CA PRO A 35 -38.84 -10.33 -15.42
C PRO A 35 -38.09 -11.43 -16.18
N THR A 36 -37.43 -12.33 -15.45
CA THR A 36 -36.86 -13.56 -16.01
C THR A 36 -37.97 -14.61 -16.12
N GLU A 37 -38.31 -15.06 -17.33
CA GLU A 37 -39.43 -15.99 -17.57
C GLU A 37 -39.03 -17.47 -17.70
N GLY A 38 -37.73 -17.81 -17.58
CA GLY A 38 -37.22 -19.14 -17.98
C GLY A 38 -36.31 -19.92 -17.02
N ALA A 39 -35.62 -19.27 -16.08
CA ALA A 39 -34.80 -19.90 -15.03
C ALA A 39 -34.32 -18.86 -14.01
N ALA A 40 -33.91 -19.28 -12.81
CA ALA A 40 -33.22 -18.41 -11.86
C ALA A 40 -31.82 -18.04 -12.40
N VAL A 41 -31.43 -16.78 -12.25
CA VAL A 41 -30.05 -16.33 -12.53
C VAL A 41 -29.11 -17.00 -11.53
N SER A 42 -28.25 -17.91 -12.01
CA SER A 42 -27.33 -18.68 -11.16
C SER A 42 -26.00 -17.98 -10.90
N ALA A 43 -25.66 -16.95 -11.68
CA ALA A 43 -24.51 -16.07 -11.48
C ALA A 43 -24.72 -14.73 -12.20
N ILE A 44 -24.24 -13.63 -11.62
CA ILE A 44 -24.12 -12.31 -12.25
C ILE A 44 -22.62 -12.04 -12.40
N TRP A 45 -22.12 -11.96 -13.64
CA TRP A 45 -20.73 -11.61 -13.94
C TRP A 45 -20.65 -10.11 -14.27
N GLY A 46 -20.07 -9.32 -13.37
CA GLY A 46 -19.60 -7.98 -13.71
C GLY A 46 -18.18 -8.06 -14.27
N ARG A 47 -17.82 -7.22 -15.23
CA ARG A 47 -16.42 -7.05 -15.67
C ARG A 47 -15.63 -6.41 -14.52
N GLY A 48 -15.05 -7.25 -13.66
CA GLY A 48 -14.13 -6.85 -12.61
C GLY A 48 -12.73 -6.60 -13.18
N TRP A 49 -11.87 -5.94 -12.39
CA TRP A 49 -10.46 -5.84 -12.74
C TRP A 49 -9.82 -7.25 -12.76
N THR A 50 -9.04 -7.53 -13.80
CA THR A 50 -8.19 -8.71 -13.91
C THR A 50 -6.97 -8.37 -14.76
N ASP A 51 -5.85 -9.02 -14.48
CA ASP A 51 -4.61 -9.03 -15.23
C ASP A 51 -4.31 -10.43 -15.81
N ASN A 52 -5.23 -11.39 -15.68
CA ASN A 52 -5.12 -12.72 -16.29
C ASN A 52 -5.11 -12.59 -17.82
N ALA A 53 -4.05 -13.09 -18.46
CA ALA A 53 -3.82 -12.88 -19.88
C ALA A 53 -4.94 -13.44 -20.78
N ALA A 54 -5.48 -14.62 -20.48
CA ALA A 54 -6.54 -15.23 -21.29
C ALA A 54 -7.85 -14.45 -21.22
N LEU A 55 -8.21 -13.99 -20.01
CA LEU A 55 -9.41 -13.15 -19.83
C LEU A 55 -9.26 -11.81 -20.53
N ILE A 56 -8.08 -11.19 -20.49
CA ILE A 56 -7.79 -9.95 -21.22
C ILE A 56 -7.86 -10.17 -22.73
N ILE A 57 -7.24 -11.24 -23.26
CA ILE A 57 -7.29 -11.55 -24.70
C ILE A 57 -8.74 -11.71 -25.16
N ALA A 58 -9.56 -12.43 -24.40
CA ALA A 58 -10.98 -12.64 -24.71
C ALA A 58 -11.76 -11.32 -24.69
N ASP A 59 -11.59 -10.50 -23.65
CA ASP A 59 -12.27 -9.21 -23.49
C ASP A 59 -11.93 -8.25 -24.65
N VAL A 60 -10.64 -8.18 -25.01
CA VAL A 60 -10.14 -7.36 -26.10
C VAL A 60 -10.60 -7.92 -27.46
N ALA A 61 -10.61 -9.23 -27.66
CA ALA A 61 -11.13 -9.84 -28.88
C ALA A 61 -12.61 -9.45 -29.11
N GLU A 62 -13.44 -9.54 -28.07
CA GLU A 62 -14.84 -9.10 -28.12
C GLU A 62 -14.97 -7.59 -28.41
N LEU A 63 -14.09 -6.76 -27.81
CA LEU A 63 -14.04 -5.31 -28.08
C LEU A 63 -13.80 -5.01 -29.57
N TYR A 64 -12.96 -5.79 -30.24
CA TYR A 64 -12.69 -5.68 -31.68
C TYR A 64 -13.69 -6.45 -32.57
N GLY A 65 -14.74 -7.03 -31.99
CA GLY A 65 -15.85 -7.66 -32.71
C GLY A 65 -15.66 -9.14 -33.04
N PHE A 66 -14.67 -9.80 -32.43
CA PHE A 66 -14.48 -11.25 -32.56
C PHE A 66 -15.28 -11.99 -31.49
N ALA A 67 -15.94 -13.08 -31.89
CA ALA A 67 -16.53 -14.01 -30.94
C ALA A 67 -15.48 -15.01 -30.46
N VAL A 68 -15.53 -15.36 -29.17
CA VAL A 68 -14.65 -16.34 -28.53
C VAL A 68 -15.45 -17.50 -27.94
N ASP A 69 -14.75 -18.60 -27.63
CA ASP A 69 -15.32 -19.74 -26.92
C ASP A 69 -14.97 -19.67 -25.44
N TRP A 70 -15.94 -19.34 -24.59
CA TRP A 70 -15.71 -19.08 -23.16
C TRP A 70 -15.25 -20.32 -22.37
N ASP A 71 -15.56 -21.53 -22.83
CA ASP A 71 -15.07 -22.76 -22.19
C ASP A 71 -13.56 -22.94 -22.44
N GLU A 72 -13.08 -22.59 -23.65
CA GLU A 72 -11.64 -22.58 -23.95
C GLU A 72 -10.93 -21.45 -23.24
N VAL A 73 -11.53 -20.25 -23.21
CA VAL A 73 -10.98 -19.11 -22.46
C VAL A 73 -10.81 -19.48 -20.99
N ALA A 74 -11.76 -20.18 -20.38
CA ALA A 74 -11.66 -20.63 -19.00
C ALA A 74 -10.50 -21.60 -18.78
N ALA A 75 -10.33 -22.58 -19.68
CA ALA A 75 -9.20 -23.51 -19.61
C ALA A 75 -7.84 -22.80 -19.75
N GLU A 76 -7.74 -21.83 -20.65
CA GLU A 76 -6.52 -21.03 -20.84
C GLU A 76 -6.28 -20.07 -19.66
N ALA A 77 -7.34 -19.54 -19.04
CA ALA A 77 -7.25 -18.72 -17.84
C ALA A 77 -6.70 -19.51 -16.65
N ASP A 78 -7.09 -20.78 -16.49
CA ASP A 78 -6.52 -21.68 -15.48
C ASP A 78 -5.00 -21.86 -15.71
N ILE A 79 -4.53 -21.92 -16.97
CA ILE A 79 -3.11 -21.97 -17.29
C ILE A 79 -2.40 -20.65 -16.92
N CYS A 80 -3.00 -19.51 -17.19
CA CYS A 80 -2.46 -18.20 -16.82
C CYS A 80 -2.25 -18.07 -15.30
N ASP A 81 -3.19 -18.59 -14.50
CA ASP A 81 -3.15 -18.52 -13.04
C ASP A 81 -2.23 -19.57 -12.39
N GLN A 82 -1.66 -20.51 -13.15
CA GLN A 82 -0.68 -21.46 -12.61
C GLN A 82 0.51 -20.73 -11.98
N LEU A 83 0.83 -21.10 -10.74
CA LEU A 83 1.96 -20.52 -10.03
C LEU A 83 3.27 -21.02 -10.61
N VAL A 84 4.15 -20.08 -10.96
CA VAL A 84 5.52 -20.32 -11.41
C VAL A 84 6.51 -19.72 -10.43
N THR A 85 7.62 -20.41 -10.23
CA THR A 85 8.73 -19.95 -9.39
C THR A 85 9.57 -18.93 -10.15
N ASN A 86 10.02 -17.90 -9.43
CA ASN A 86 11.02 -16.93 -9.90
C ASN A 86 12.43 -17.31 -9.40
N ARG A 87 13.46 -16.63 -9.89
CA ARG A 87 14.85 -16.84 -9.47
C ARG A 87 15.06 -16.82 -7.95
N ASP A 88 14.35 -15.94 -7.25
CA ASP A 88 14.52 -15.72 -5.81
C ASP A 88 13.73 -16.73 -4.95
N GLY A 89 13.06 -17.71 -5.57
CA GLY A 89 12.25 -18.74 -4.90
C GLY A 89 10.83 -18.30 -4.54
N GLY A 90 10.44 -17.07 -4.86
CA GLY A 90 9.06 -16.60 -4.80
C GLY A 90 8.20 -17.20 -5.91
N THR A 91 6.88 -17.06 -5.78
CA THR A 91 5.91 -17.52 -6.78
C THR A 91 5.08 -16.38 -7.32
N GLN A 92 4.72 -16.45 -8.59
CA GLN A 92 3.79 -15.54 -9.26
C GLN A 92 2.91 -16.32 -10.24
N ARG A 93 1.84 -15.71 -10.74
CA ARG A 93 1.05 -16.29 -11.84
C ARG A 93 1.86 -16.34 -13.12
N ARG A 94 1.61 -17.35 -13.96
CA ARG A 94 2.40 -17.62 -15.16
C ARG A 94 2.29 -16.52 -16.20
N TRP A 95 1.07 -16.11 -16.53
CA TRP A 95 0.82 -15.18 -17.64
C TRP A 95 -0.12 -14.06 -17.22
N THR A 96 0.39 -12.84 -17.24
CA THR A 96 -0.39 -11.63 -17.02
C THR A 96 -0.23 -10.64 -18.18
N ILE A 97 -1.22 -9.78 -18.40
CA ILE A 97 -1.13 -8.69 -19.38
C ILE A 97 -1.48 -7.38 -18.69
N ASN A 98 -0.59 -6.41 -18.83
CA ASN A 98 -0.71 -5.07 -18.25
C ASN A 98 -0.38 -4.05 -19.34
N MET A 99 -1.31 -3.81 -20.25
CA MET A 99 -1.10 -2.92 -21.40
C MET A 99 -2.14 -1.81 -21.47
N VAL A 100 -1.77 -0.72 -22.14
CA VAL A 100 -2.68 0.36 -22.53
C VAL A 100 -3.05 0.14 -23.99
N ILE A 101 -4.35 0.14 -24.27
CA ILE A 101 -4.89 0.12 -25.64
C ILE A 101 -5.51 1.48 -25.90
N ASP A 102 -5.16 2.10 -27.02
CA ASP A 102 -5.79 3.32 -27.49
C ASP A 102 -6.69 3.04 -28.71
N SER A 103 -7.62 3.96 -28.98
CA SER A 103 -8.60 3.80 -30.06
C SER A 103 -8.01 3.85 -31.47
N SER A 104 -6.73 4.20 -31.62
CA SER A 104 -6.02 4.19 -32.90
C SER A 104 -5.34 2.86 -33.20
N MET A 105 -5.16 2.00 -32.19
CA MET A 105 -4.55 0.69 -32.37
C MET A 105 -5.48 -0.25 -33.14
N THR A 106 -4.95 -0.86 -34.19
CA THR A 106 -5.63 -1.91 -34.94
C THR A 106 -5.62 -3.23 -34.17
N TRP A 107 -6.58 -4.11 -34.45
CA TRP A 107 -6.61 -5.47 -33.88
C TRP A 107 -5.26 -6.19 -34.04
N GLU A 108 -4.62 -6.10 -35.20
CA GLU A 108 -3.34 -6.76 -35.47
C GLU A 108 -2.19 -6.23 -34.59
N GLN A 109 -2.18 -4.92 -34.29
CA GLN A 109 -1.18 -4.34 -33.37
C GLN A 109 -1.41 -4.83 -31.94
N VAL A 110 -2.65 -4.80 -31.46
CA VAL A 110 -2.98 -5.25 -30.10
C VAL A 110 -2.78 -6.76 -29.96
N ARG A 111 -3.22 -7.55 -30.94
CA ARG A 111 -3.01 -9.00 -30.99
C ARG A 111 -1.51 -9.34 -30.94
N SER A 112 -0.69 -8.65 -31.73
CA SER A 112 0.77 -8.86 -31.73
C SER A 112 1.38 -8.60 -30.34
N GLU A 113 0.99 -7.54 -29.65
CA GLU A 113 1.46 -7.27 -28.29
C GLU A 113 0.99 -8.32 -27.28
N MET A 114 -0.28 -8.75 -27.34
CA MET A 114 -0.78 -9.82 -26.47
C MET A 114 -0.10 -11.17 -26.74
N MET A 115 0.18 -11.48 -28.01
CA MET A 115 0.96 -12.66 -28.41
C MET A 115 2.35 -12.63 -27.78
N LYS A 116 3.04 -11.50 -27.86
CA LYS A 116 4.36 -11.33 -27.26
C LYS A 116 4.32 -11.48 -25.74
N ALA A 117 3.32 -10.90 -25.08
CA ALA A 117 3.26 -10.85 -23.61
C ALA A 117 3.17 -12.23 -22.94
N CYS A 118 2.50 -13.20 -23.58
CA CYS A 118 2.21 -14.49 -22.98
C CYS A 118 2.49 -15.70 -23.89
N ASP A 119 3.30 -15.51 -24.93
CA ASP A 119 3.63 -16.54 -25.94
C ASP A 119 2.34 -17.19 -26.51
N ALA A 120 1.33 -16.38 -26.82
CA ALA A 120 0.04 -16.87 -27.27
C ALA A 120 0.03 -17.27 -28.75
N PHE A 121 -0.59 -18.40 -29.04
CA PHE A 121 -0.85 -18.93 -30.38
C PHE A 121 -2.31 -18.70 -30.74
N PHE A 122 -2.58 -17.82 -31.72
CA PHE A 122 -3.92 -17.53 -32.22
C PHE A 122 -4.25 -18.38 -33.44
N TYR A 123 -5.50 -18.80 -33.55
CA TYR A 123 -6.02 -19.57 -34.68
C TYR A 123 -7.49 -19.25 -34.94
N GLU A 124 -7.93 -19.53 -36.16
CA GLU A 124 -9.35 -19.47 -36.52
C GLU A 124 -9.98 -20.84 -36.23
N ARG A 125 -11.02 -20.86 -35.42
CA ARG A 125 -11.78 -22.08 -35.13
C ARG A 125 -12.63 -22.45 -36.34
N ARG A 126 -12.99 -23.73 -36.44
CA ARG A 126 -13.85 -24.22 -37.54
C ARG A 126 -15.25 -23.59 -37.56
N ASP A 127 -15.71 -23.04 -36.44
CA ASP A 127 -16.98 -22.32 -36.31
C ASP A 127 -16.87 -20.81 -36.64
N GLY A 128 -15.67 -20.33 -37.02
CA GLY A 128 -15.39 -18.94 -37.35
C GLY A 128 -15.11 -18.03 -36.14
N LYS A 129 -15.08 -18.58 -34.93
CA LYS A 129 -14.65 -17.86 -33.74
C LYS A 129 -13.13 -17.73 -33.67
N LEU A 130 -12.65 -16.76 -32.90
CA LEU A 130 -11.24 -16.63 -32.57
C LEU A 130 -10.88 -17.63 -31.47
N GLY A 131 -9.89 -18.49 -31.73
CA GLY A 131 -9.27 -19.36 -30.74
C GLY A 131 -7.86 -18.87 -30.39
N PHE A 132 -7.42 -19.15 -29.18
CA PHE A 132 -6.04 -18.94 -28.78
C PHE A 132 -5.58 -19.99 -27.77
N LYS A 133 -4.26 -20.15 -27.63
CA LYS A 133 -3.60 -20.91 -26.56
C LYS A 133 -2.46 -20.09 -25.99
N VAL A 134 -2.38 -19.93 -24.67
CA VAL A 134 -1.25 -19.21 -24.04
C VAL A 134 0.01 -20.08 -24.06
N GLY A 135 1.14 -19.55 -23.60
CA GLY A 135 2.41 -20.29 -23.56
C GLY A 135 2.40 -21.48 -22.59
N TYR A 136 2.09 -22.68 -23.08
CA TYR A 136 2.29 -23.94 -22.36
C TYR A 136 2.43 -25.10 -23.35
N TYR A 137 3.12 -26.16 -22.91
CA TYR A 137 3.19 -27.39 -23.68
C TYR A 137 1.94 -28.25 -23.47
N SER A 138 1.35 -28.70 -24.57
CA SER A 138 0.36 -29.79 -24.58
C SER A 138 0.80 -30.86 -25.57
N ALA A 139 0.66 -32.13 -25.21
CA ALA A 139 1.06 -33.21 -26.08
C ALA A 139 0.26 -33.18 -27.39
N PRO A 140 0.92 -33.37 -28.56
CA PRO A 140 0.24 -33.32 -29.85
C PRO A 140 -0.81 -34.42 -29.96
N THR A 141 -2.00 -34.06 -30.44
CA THR A 141 -3.10 -35.01 -30.69
C THR A 141 -3.16 -35.47 -32.15
N VAL A 142 -2.53 -34.71 -33.05
CA VAL A 142 -2.46 -34.99 -34.49
C VAL A 142 -1.05 -35.44 -34.85
N THR A 143 -0.95 -36.56 -35.56
CA THR A 143 0.29 -37.09 -36.10
C THR A 143 0.24 -37.13 -37.62
N LEU A 144 1.17 -36.44 -38.27
CA LEU A 144 1.36 -36.43 -39.72
C LEU A 144 2.33 -37.55 -40.10
N THR A 145 1.98 -38.32 -41.12
CA THR A 145 2.76 -39.44 -41.65
C THR A 145 3.23 -39.16 -43.08
N ASP A 146 4.05 -40.05 -43.67
CA ASP A 146 4.51 -39.94 -45.06
C ASP A 146 3.34 -39.71 -46.05
N ALA A 147 2.16 -40.29 -45.80
CA ALA A 147 0.99 -40.19 -46.68
C ALA A 147 0.34 -38.79 -46.70
N ASP A 148 0.61 -37.97 -45.69
CA ASP A 148 -0.02 -36.67 -45.52
C ASP A 148 0.71 -35.56 -46.28
N PHE A 149 1.98 -35.78 -46.60
CA PHE A 149 2.83 -34.80 -47.29
C PHE A 149 2.81 -35.01 -48.81
N LEU A 150 2.43 -33.97 -49.54
CA LEU A 150 2.66 -33.87 -50.98
C LEU A 150 4.10 -33.41 -51.28
N SER A 151 4.66 -32.62 -50.37
CA SER A 151 6.07 -32.23 -50.37
C SER A 151 6.51 -31.93 -48.94
N ILE A 152 7.76 -32.26 -48.63
CA ILE A 152 8.39 -31.93 -47.36
C ILE A 152 9.82 -31.47 -47.61
N SER A 153 10.25 -30.46 -46.89
CA SER A 153 11.62 -29.98 -46.84
C SER A 153 12.00 -29.85 -45.38
N ILE A 154 12.92 -30.70 -44.95
CA ILE A 154 13.47 -30.71 -43.59
C ILE A 154 14.84 -30.04 -43.65
N ARG A 155 15.06 -29.05 -42.79
CA ARG A 155 16.36 -28.42 -42.59
C ARG A 155 16.83 -28.72 -41.18
N ASP A 156 17.96 -29.40 -41.11
CA ASP A 156 18.73 -29.61 -39.88
C ASP A 156 19.49 -28.34 -39.50
N ARG A 157 19.90 -28.30 -38.24
CA ARG A 157 20.67 -27.28 -37.53
C ARG A 157 21.88 -26.79 -38.34
N ALA A 158 21.69 -25.76 -39.14
CA ALA A 158 22.76 -25.04 -39.83
C ALA A 158 22.81 -23.58 -39.35
N TRP A 159 23.36 -23.36 -38.15
CA TRP A 159 23.52 -22.01 -37.62
C TRP A 159 24.75 -21.34 -38.22
N GLY A 160 24.55 -20.34 -39.07
CA GLY A 160 25.59 -19.38 -39.45
C GLY A 160 25.86 -18.37 -38.34
N SER A 161 26.80 -17.45 -38.57
CA SER A 161 27.11 -16.33 -37.67
C SER A 161 25.93 -15.38 -37.43
N ASP A 162 24.97 -15.34 -38.37
CA ASP A 162 23.88 -14.36 -38.41
C ASP A 162 22.65 -14.80 -37.57
N VAL A 163 22.80 -15.83 -36.73
CA VAL A 163 21.72 -16.38 -35.90
C VAL A 163 21.72 -15.69 -34.54
N ILE A 164 20.53 -15.38 -34.04
CA ILE A 164 20.32 -14.79 -32.72
C ILE A 164 21.02 -15.66 -31.66
N GLY A 165 22.04 -15.12 -31.02
CA GLY A 165 22.79 -15.73 -29.93
C GLY A 165 22.15 -15.50 -28.57
N GLN A 166 21.49 -14.35 -28.44
CA GLN A 166 21.03 -13.84 -27.16
C GLN A 166 19.70 -13.10 -27.34
N VAL A 167 18.76 -13.28 -26.42
CA VAL A 167 17.50 -12.54 -26.39
C VAL A 167 17.36 -11.84 -25.05
N ALA A 168 17.04 -10.55 -25.07
CA ALA A 168 16.61 -9.79 -23.90
C ALA A 168 15.28 -9.09 -24.21
N VAL A 169 14.36 -9.09 -23.26
CA VAL A 169 13.04 -8.47 -23.43
C VAL A 169 13.02 -7.17 -22.66
N LYS A 170 12.55 -6.09 -23.30
CA LYS A 170 12.35 -4.81 -22.61
C LYS A 170 10.91 -4.75 -22.08
N TYR A 171 10.76 -4.71 -20.76
CA TYR A 171 9.49 -4.79 -20.03
C TYR A 171 9.31 -3.57 -19.11
N VAL A 172 8.13 -3.39 -18.53
CA VAL A 172 7.84 -2.30 -17.58
C VAL A 172 8.18 -2.77 -16.16
N GLU A 173 9.12 -2.15 -15.45
CA GLU A 173 9.50 -2.58 -14.10
C GLU A 173 8.74 -1.77 -13.02
N PRO A 174 7.82 -2.38 -12.25
CA PRO A 174 7.09 -1.68 -11.20
C PRO A 174 7.99 -1.15 -10.08
N ALA A 175 9.12 -1.81 -9.81
CA ALA A 175 10.09 -1.34 -8.81
C ALA A 175 10.85 -0.07 -9.25
N LEU A 176 10.73 0.33 -10.52
CA LEU A 176 11.32 1.54 -11.09
C LEU A 176 10.23 2.52 -11.54
N ASP A 177 9.18 2.69 -10.74
CA ASP A 177 8.05 3.60 -11.04
C ASP A 177 7.47 3.39 -12.46
N TYR A 178 7.35 2.13 -12.86
CA TYR A 178 6.83 1.70 -14.16
C TYR A 178 7.64 2.25 -15.36
N GLN A 179 8.96 2.43 -15.19
CA GLN A 179 9.87 2.70 -16.31
C GLN A 179 10.24 1.41 -17.05
N GLU A 180 10.62 1.55 -18.32
CA GLU A 180 11.06 0.41 -19.12
C GLU A 180 12.48 -0.04 -18.74
N GLU A 181 12.68 -1.34 -18.55
CA GLU A 181 13.98 -1.95 -18.27
C GLU A 181 14.16 -3.24 -19.10
N LEU A 182 15.42 -3.62 -19.32
CA LEU A 182 15.75 -4.87 -20.01
C LEU A 182 15.80 -6.03 -19.00
N THR A 183 15.35 -7.21 -19.40
CA THR A 183 15.70 -8.44 -18.68
C THR A 183 17.20 -8.69 -18.76
N GLY A 184 17.71 -9.54 -17.87
CA GLY A 184 18.94 -10.25 -18.20
C GLY A 184 18.76 -11.06 -19.49
N ALA A 185 19.82 -11.19 -20.30
CA ALA A 185 19.75 -11.89 -21.57
C ALA A 185 19.70 -13.41 -21.37
N VAL A 186 18.85 -14.09 -22.13
CA VAL A 186 18.93 -15.54 -22.35
C VAL A 186 20.01 -15.78 -23.39
N VAL A 187 21.02 -16.59 -23.07
CA VAL A 187 22.21 -16.78 -23.91
C VAL A 187 22.30 -18.23 -24.37
N ALA A 188 22.15 -18.47 -25.67
CA ALA A 188 22.46 -19.75 -26.31
C ALA A 188 23.86 -19.74 -26.96
N ASP A 189 24.30 -18.57 -27.41
CA ASP A 189 25.62 -18.34 -28.01
C ASP A 189 26.09 -16.93 -27.63
N ALA A 190 27.14 -16.84 -26.83
CA ALA A 190 27.66 -15.55 -26.36
C ALA A 190 28.32 -14.72 -27.47
N GLN A 191 28.68 -15.35 -28.59
CA GLN A 191 29.27 -14.71 -29.76
C GLN A 191 28.23 -14.35 -30.82
N GLY A 192 27.01 -14.89 -30.73
CA GLY A 192 25.92 -14.58 -31.65
C GLY A 192 25.24 -13.25 -31.36
N ASP A 193 24.42 -12.80 -32.30
CA ASP A 193 23.75 -11.50 -32.25
C ASP A 193 22.78 -11.41 -31.07
N ARG A 194 22.81 -10.26 -30.38
CA ARG A 194 21.87 -9.97 -29.30
C ARG A 194 20.64 -9.27 -29.87
N HIS A 195 19.50 -9.93 -29.74
CA HIS A 195 18.20 -9.41 -30.09
C HIS A 195 17.53 -8.82 -28.84
N GLU A 196 17.10 -7.57 -28.94
CA GLU A 196 16.35 -6.88 -27.90
C GLU A 196 15.00 -6.46 -28.48
N GLU A 197 13.92 -6.90 -27.84
CA GLU A 197 12.57 -6.63 -28.32
C GLU A 197 11.71 -6.07 -27.18
N PRO A 198 10.99 -4.96 -27.40
CA PRO A 198 10.09 -4.39 -26.41
C PRO A 198 8.76 -5.13 -26.32
N CYS A 199 8.31 -5.30 -25.08
CA CYS A 199 6.96 -5.73 -24.74
C CYS A 199 6.48 -4.97 -23.51
N GLY A 200 5.85 -3.81 -23.73
CA GLY A 200 5.32 -2.94 -22.68
C GLY A 200 4.11 -3.51 -21.94
N ALA A 201 3.58 -4.65 -22.40
CA ALA A 201 2.47 -5.36 -21.78
C ALA A 201 2.88 -6.23 -20.58
N ILE A 202 4.19 -6.42 -20.35
CA ILE A 202 4.73 -7.25 -19.29
C ILE A 202 5.26 -6.36 -18.16
N ASN A 203 4.88 -6.67 -16.92
CA ASN A 203 5.36 -5.97 -15.73
C ASN A 203 6.16 -6.84 -14.74
N SER A 204 6.59 -8.03 -15.17
CA SER A 204 7.36 -8.97 -14.37
C SER A 204 8.61 -9.43 -15.12
N HIS A 205 9.77 -9.29 -14.47
CA HIS A 205 11.06 -9.76 -15.00
C HIS A 205 11.02 -11.25 -15.39
N ASN A 206 10.45 -12.09 -14.52
CA ASN A 206 10.40 -13.53 -14.75
C ASN A 206 9.48 -13.88 -15.94
N GLN A 207 8.36 -13.18 -16.10
CA GLN A 207 7.48 -13.38 -17.27
C GLN A 207 8.19 -12.96 -18.56
N ALA A 208 8.82 -11.78 -18.56
CA ALA A 208 9.58 -11.26 -19.70
C ALA A 208 10.74 -12.20 -20.08
N TRP A 209 11.44 -12.75 -19.08
CA TRP A 209 12.48 -13.75 -19.30
C TRP A 209 11.93 -15.06 -19.90
N ARG A 210 10.80 -15.59 -19.42
CA ARG A 210 10.17 -16.80 -19.98
C ARG A 210 9.80 -16.63 -21.44
N VAL A 211 9.24 -15.47 -21.79
CA VAL A 211 8.96 -15.10 -23.18
C VAL A 211 10.25 -15.07 -24.01
N GLY A 212 11.29 -14.39 -23.52
CA GLY A 212 12.60 -14.35 -24.19
C GLY A 212 13.24 -15.73 -24.37
N TYR A 213 13.06 -16.62 -23.39
CA TYR A 213 13.51 -18.01 -23.45
C TYR A 213 12.82 -18.78 -24.59
N ARG A 214 11.50 -18.62 -24.72
CA ARG A 214 10.70 -19.20 -25.81
C ARG A 214 11.09 -18.65 -27.18
N TRP A 215 11.30 -17.34 -27.30
CA TRP A 215 11.74 -16.71 -28.56
C TRP A 215 13.10 -17.21 -29.01
N LEU A 216 14.04 -17.42 -28.08
CA LEU A 216 15.35 -17.98 -28.43
C LEU A 216 15.24 -19.45 -28.88
N ALA A 217 14.37 -20.25 -28.24
CA ALA A 217 14.14 -21.63 -28.62
C ALA A 217 13.53 -21.75 -30.04
N THR A 218 12.54 -20.91 -30.36
CA THR A 218 11.89 -20.91 -31.69
C THR A 218 12.74 -20.23 -32.78
N ALA A 219 13.67 -19.35 -32.41
CA ALA A 219 14.68 -18.81 -33.33
C ALA A 219 15.83 -19.80 -33.62
N ARG A 220 16.07 -20.75 -32.70
CA ARG A 220 17.14 -21.75 -32.81
C ARG A 220 16.66 -23.21 -32.71
N PRO A 221 15.63 -23.63 -33.45
CA PRO A 221 15.12 -24.99 -33.37
C PRO A 221 16.10 -25.99 -33.99
N PRO A 222 16.33 -27.16 -33.38
CA PRO A 222 17.12 -28.23 -33.99
C PRO A 222 16.72 -28.54 -35.45
N TYR A 223 15.41 -28.57 -35.72
CA TYR A 223 14.87 -28.81 -37.05
C TYR A 223 13.82 -27.76 -37.43
N SER A 224 13.83 -27.34 -38.69
CA SER A 224 12.72 -26.61 -39.30
C SER A 224 12.17 -27.41 -40.48
N VAL A 225 10.85 -27.50 -40.56
CA VAL A 225 10.17 -28.27 -41.60
C VAL A 225 9.17 -27.36 -42.31
N SER A 226 9.25 -27.34 -43.64
CA SER A 226 8.29 -26.66 -44.50
C SER A 226 7.75 -27.67 -45.51
N GLY A 227 6.45 -27.70 -45.75
CA GLY A 227 5.85 -28.68 -46.64
C GLY A 227 4.46 -28.31 -47.12
N THR A 228 3.97 -29.06 -48.10
CA THR A 228 2.57 -29.04 -48.51
C THR A 228 1.89 -30.31 -48.03
N ILE A 229 0.87 -30.16 -47.18
CA ILE A 229 0.06 -31.27 -46.67
C ILE A 229 -1.30 -31.32 -47.35
N GLY A 230 -1.90 -32.51 -47.36
CA GLY A 230 -3.22 -32.76 -47.91
C GLY A 230 -4.37 -32.28 -47.01
N PRO A 231 -5.56 -32.90 -47.12
CA PRO A 231 -6.75 -32.54 -46.35
C PRO A 231 -6.59 -32.61 -44.82
N ILE A 232 -5.61 -33.35 -44.30
CA ILE A 232 -5.33 -33.41 -42.85
C ILE A 232 -5.01 -32.03 -42.25
N GLY A 233 -4.64 -31.04 -43.08
CA GLY A 233 -4.47 -29.67 -42.61
C GLY A 233 -5.71 -29.07 -41.94
N TYR A 234 -6.92 -29.58 -42.21
CA TYR A 234 -8.12 -29.20 -41.46
C TYR A 234 -8.08 -29.68 -39.99
N GLU A 235 -7.42 -30.80 -39.69
CA GLU A 235 -7.18 -31.29 -38.33
C GLU A 235 -6.09 -30.50 -37.60
N CYS A 236 -5.16 -29.89 -38.35
CA CYS A 236 -4.08 -29.08 -37.79
C CYS A 236 -4.48 -27.65 -37.40
N MET A 237 -5.61 -27.11 -37.86
CA MET A 237 -5.96 -25.68 -37.69
C MET A 237 -5.99 -25.18 -36.24
N GLU A 238 -6.41 -26.02 -35.30
CA GLU A 238 -6.59 -25.66 -33.89
C GLU A 238 -5.43 -26.17 -33.01
N GLN A 239 -4.40 -26.74 -33.64
CA GLN A 239 -3.27 -27.39 -32.98
C GLN A 239 -2.05 -26.49 -33.00
N ARG A 240 -1.55 -26.14 -31.81
CA ARG A 240 -0.23 -25.49 -31.68
C ARG A 240 0.92 -26.49 -31.89
N PHE A 241 0.72 -27.73 -31.44
CA PHE A 241 1.73 -28.79 -31.51
C PHE A 241 1.23 -29.96 -32.36
N LEU A 242 2.11 -30.47 -33.21
CA LEU A 242 1.88 -31.63 -34.07
C LEU A 242 3.02 -32.64 -33.85
N ARG A 243 2.79 -33.91 -34.18
CA ARG A 243 3.88 -34.89 -34.36
C ARG A 243 4.06 -35.15 -35.84
N ILE A 244 5.29 -35.20 -36.32
CA ILE A 244 5.61 -35.64 -37.69
C ILE A 244 6.40 -36.93 -37.59
N THR A 245 5.87 -38.01 -38.14
CA THR A 245 6.55 -39.30 -38.27
C THR A 245 6.66 -39.64 -39.76
N HIS A 246 7.77 -39.23 -40.38
CA HIS A 246 8.05 -39.43 -41.80
C HIS A 246 9.16 -40.49 -41.95
N ALA A 247 8.76 -41.73 -42.21
CA ALA A 247 9.65 -42.88 -42.28
C ALA A 247 10.68 -42.77 -43.42
N GLU A 248 10.29 -42.28 -44.60
CA GLU A 248 11.19 -42.12 -45.75
C GLU A 248 12.30 -41.09 -45.50
N ALA A 249 11.99 -40.03 -44.75
CA ALA A 249 12.95 -39.00 -44.36
C ALA A 249 13.70 -39.34 -43.06
N GLY A 250 13.31 -40.41 -42.35
CA GLY A 250 13.88 -40.78 -41.05
C GLY A 250 13.62 -39.74 -39.95
N PHE A 251 12.47 -39.05 -40.00
CA PHE A 251 12.13 -37.95 -39.10
C PHE A 251 10.96 -38.33 -38.20
N ASP A 252 11.13 -38.28 -36.88
CA ASP A 252 10.06 -38.52 -35.89
C ASP A 252 10.19 -37.54 -34.72
N GLU A 253 9.57 -36.37 -34.87
CA GLU A 253 9.73 -35.26 -33.92
C GLU A 253 8.39 -34.59 -33.60
N VAL A 254 8.32 -34.01 -32.41
CA VAL A 254 7.24 -33.08 -32.05
C VAL A 254 7.63 -31.68 -32.54
N VAL A 255 6.67 -31.01 -33.16
CA VAL A 255 6.88 -29.72 -33.80
C VAL A 255 5.80 -28.73 -33.37
N GLU A 256 6.18 -27.46 -33.29
CA GLU A 256 5.31 -26.32 -33.07
C GLU A 256 4.97 -25.65 -34.40
N VAL A 257 3.70 -25.30 -34.58
CA VAL A 257 3.19 -24.64 -35.78
C VAL A 257 3.62 -23.18 -35.79
N SER A 258 4.51 -22.82 -36.73
CA SER A 258 4.85 -21.43 -37.00
C SER A 258 3.87 -20.79 -37.97
N ARG A 259 3.45 -21.53 -38.99
CA ARG A 259 2.46 -21.08 -39.96
C ARG A 259 1.71 -22.25 -40.57
N LEU A 260 0.39 -22.11 -40.64
CA LEU A 260 -0.49 -22.98 -41.43
C LEU A 260 -1.33 -22.09 -42.34
N THR A 261 -1.35 -22.39 -43.63
CA THR A 261 -2.12 -21.59 -44.60
C THR A 261 -2.80 -22.50 -45.62
N ARG A 262 -4.11 -22.33 -45.80
CA ARG A 262 -4.85 -23.06 -46.84
C ARG A 262 -4.51 -22.51 -48.22
N ASN A 263 -4.13 -23.38 -49.15
CA ASN A 263 -3.79 -23.00 -50.52
C ASN A 263 -5.07 -22.75 -51.33
N GLY A 264 -5.22 -21.55 -51.90
CA GLY A 264 -6.41 -21.12 -52.63
C GLY A 264 -6.77 -22.06 -53.80
N GLY A 265 -8.06 -22.36 -53.95
CA GLY A 265 -8.56 -23.23 -55.03
C GLY A 265 -8.20 -24.72 -54.87
N SER A 266 -7.66 -25.14 -53.71
CA SER A 266 -7.27 -26.52 -53.44
C SER A 266 -7.73 -27.00 -52.05
N HIS A 267 -7.54 -28.29 -51.79
CA HIS A 267 -7.69 -28.91 -50.46
C HIS A 267 -6.33 -29.21 -49.81
N THR A 268 -5.30 -28.43 -50.16
CA THR A 268 -3.94 -28.55 -49.62
C THR A 268 -3.60 -27.37 -48.74
N PHE A 269 -2.62 -27.56 -47.87
CA PHE A 269 -2.15 -26.56 -46.92
C PHE A 269 -0.64 -26.43 -46.99
N SER A 270 -0.15 -25.20 -46.91
CA SER A 270 1.25 -24.91 -46.66
C SER A 270 1.48 -24.91 -45.15
N LEU A 271 2.42 -25.73 -44.68
CA LEU A 271 2.77 -25.91 -43.29
C LEU A 271 4.25 -25.54 -43.08
N ASP A 272 4.51 -24.60 -42.16
CA ASP A 272 5.83 -24.31 -41.63
C ASP A 272 5.83 -24.58 -40.11
N VAL A 273 6.78 -25.38 -39.66
CA VAL A 273 6.90 -25.81 -38.26
C VAL A 273 8.37 -25.85 -37.82
N VAL A 274 8.56 -25.80 -36.51
CA VAL A 274 9.87 -25.92 -35.87
C VAL A 274 9.83 -27.00 -34.81
N SER A 275 10.92 -27.77 -34.65
CA SER A 275 11.02 -28.76 -33.57
C SER A 275 10.92 -28.11 -32.20
N VAL A 276 10.24 -28.76 -31.27
CA VAL A 276 10.00 -28.22 -29.92
C VAL A 276 10.08 -29.31 -28.86
N ASP A 277 10.61 -28.97 -27.69
CA ASP A 277 10.62 -29.84 -26.52
C ASP A 277 9.64 -29.35 -25.44
N ALA A 278 9.09 -30.28 -24.65
CA ALA A 278 8.21 -29.92 -23.53
C ALA A 278 8.92 -29.05 -22.49
N GLY A 279 10.22 -29.24 -22.30
CA GLY A 279 11.08 -28.47 -21.40
C GLY A 279 11.21 -27.01 -21.79
N ASP A 280 11.00 -26.64 -23.06
CA ASP A 280 11.05 -25.25 -23.50
C ASP A 280 9.97 -24.38 -22.85
N PHE A 281 8.85 -24.99 -22.40
CA PHE A 281 7.73 -24.30 -21.74
C PHE A 281 7.80 -24.33 -20.22
N ALA A 282 8.72 -25.09 -19.65
CA ALA A 282 8.89 -25.22 -18.20
C ALA A 282 10.36 -25.01 -17.78
N PRO A 283 11.03 -23.91 -18.21
CA PRO A 283 12.40 -23.67 -17.80
C PRO A 283 12.48 -23.44 -16.29
N ASP A 284 13.50 -24.01 -15.66
CA ASP A 284 13.76 -23.85 -14.23
C ASP A 284 14.32 -22.43 -13.95
N ALA A 285 13.47 -21.56 -13.44
CA ALA A 285 13.81 -20.17 -13.16
C ALA A 285 14.90 -20.02 -12.09
N LEU A 286 14.99 -20.94 -11.11
CA LEU A 286 15.99 -20.86 -10.05
C LEU A 286 17.41 -20.96 -10.62
N THR A 287 17.57 -21.72 -11.71
CA THR A 287 18.86 -21.97 -12.33
C THR A 287 19.10 -21.10 -13.57
N LEU A 288 18.08 -20.90 -14.41
CA LEU A 288 18.21 -20.29 -15.73
C LEU A 288 17.80 -18.81 -15.82
N GLU A 289 16.93 -18.32 -14.93
CA GLU A 289 16.54 -16.90 -14.97
C GLU A 289 17.74 -16.04 -14.58
N PRO A 290 18.21 -15.11 -15.42
CA PRO A 290 19.33 -14.24 -15.08
C PRO A 290 18.93 -13.28 -13.96
N ALA A 291 19.91 -12.77 -13.21
CA ALA A 291 19.65 -11.69 -12.27
C ALA A 291 19.16 -10.44 -13.01
N ARG A 292 18.25 -9.69 -12.39
CA ARG A 292 17.85 -8.36 -12.87
C ARG A 292 19.10 -7.50 -13.04
N PRO A 293 19.21 -6.66 -14.10
CA PRO A 293 20.32 -5.73 -14.22
C PRO A 293 20.33 -4.81 -12.98
N LEU A 294 21.33 -4.98 -12.11
CA LEU A 294 21.54 -4.09 -10.97
C LEU A 294 22.01 -2.74 -11.52
N ARG A 295 21.12 -1.75 -11.50
CA ARG A 295 21.56 -0.35 -11.54
C ARG A 295 21.68 0.14 -10.12
N ALA A 296 22.75 0.90 -9.86
CA ALA A 296 22.86 1.68 -8.66
C ALA A 296 21.65 2.62 -8.64
N VAL A 297 20.62 2.23 -7.89
CA VAL A 297 19.61 3.16 -7.44
C VAL A 297 20.43 4.16 -6.66
N VAL A 298 20.63 5.35 -7.23
CA VAL A 298 20.89 6.51 -6.41
C VAL A 298 19.60 6.63 -5.63
N ALA A 299 19.58 6.07 -4.42
CA ALA A 299 18.61 6.51 -3.45
C ALA A 299 18.91 8.00 -3.32
N GLU A 300 18.11 8.85 -3.97
CA GLU A 300 17.90 10.15 -3.38
C GLU A 300 17.22 9.83 -2.05
N GLU A 301 18.04 9.70 -1.01
CA GLU A 301 17.60 9.75 0.36
C GLU A 301 17.08 11.17 0.55
N ASP A 302 15.86 11.40 0.08
CA ASP A 302 15.22 12.71 0.01
C ASP A 302 14.55 13.07 1.36
N ASP A 303 14.92 12.32 2.40
CA ASP A 303 14.46 12.50 3.76
C ASP A 303 15.16 13.72 4.37
N VAL A 304 14.37 14.78 4.55
CA VAL A 304 14.76 15.90 5.38
C VAL A 304 14.79 15.41 6.83
N ALA A 305 15.95 15.38 7.46
CA ALA A 305 16.07 15.01 8.86
C ALA A 305 15.29 16.00 9.75
N ALA A 306 14.58 15.50 10.76
CA ALA A 306 13.92 16.35 11.76
C ALA A 306 14.95 16.96 12.73
N PRO A 307 14.64 18.08 13.40
CA PRO A 307 15.48 18.60 14.48
C PRO A 307 15.68 17.56 15.59
N ALA A 308 16.89 17.46 16.12
CA ALA A 308 17.25 16.40 17.07
C ALA A 308 16.55 16.51 18.45
N SER A 309 16.09 17.71 18.81
CA SER A 309 15.34 17.95 20.04
C SER A 309 14.40 19.14 19.90
N LEU A 310 13.34 19.13 20.71
CA LEU A 310 12.51 20.29 21.02
C LEU A 310 12.50 20.46 22.53
N THR A 311 12.68 21.68 22.99
CA THR A 311 12.56 22.09 24.40
C THR A 311 11.55 23.22 24.48
N GLY A 312 10.86 23.33 25.61
CA GLY A 312 9.91 24.40 25.87
C GLY A 312 9.99 24.83 27.32
N GLU A 313 10.19 26.12 27.56
CA GLU A 313 10.36 26.69 28.88
C GLU A 313 9.41 27.88 29.06
N ALA A 314 8.70 27.94 30.19
CA ALA A 314 7.89 29.10 30.54
C ALA A 314 8.81 30.29 30.82
N VAL A 315 8.56 31.43 30.19
CA VAL A 315 9.41 32.62 30.34
C VAL A 315 9.02 33.37 31.60
N GLU A 316 10.01 33.62 32.47
CA GLU A 316 9.82 34.36 33.73
C GLU A 316 9.93 35.88 33.55
N GLY A 317 9.45 36.65 34.53
CA GLY A 317 9.66 38.11 34.60
C GLY A 317 8.86 38.93 33.58
N THR A 318 7.83 38.35 32.97
CA THR A 318 7.01 38.95 31.90
C THR A 318 5.96 39.97 32.38
N GLY A 319 5.98 40.32 33.66
CA GLY A 319 4.98 41.22 34.24
C GLY A 319 3.57 40.61 34.36
N GLY A 320 3.46 39.28 34.42
CA GLY A 320 2.19 38.56 34.61
C GLY A 320 1.57 38.02 33.32
N VAL A 321 2.35 37.89 32.23
CA VAL A 321 1.90 37.30 30.96
C VAL A 321 2.52 35.92 30.78
N ALA A 322 1.70 34.89 30.56
CA ALA A 322 2.21 33.56 30.30
C ALA A 322 2.81 33.49 28.88
N LEU A 323 4.09 33.11 28.79
CA LEU A 323 4.85 32.93 27.55
C LEU A 323 5.59 31.59 27.62
N ILE A 324 5.78 30.94 26.49
CA ILE A 324 6.67 29.76 26.37
C ILE A 324 7.68 30.04 25.26
N GLU A 325 8.97 29.89 25.57
CA GLU A 325 10.02 29.84 24.57
C GLU A 325 10.25 28.38 24.16
N TRP A 326 10.09 28.10 22.88
CA TRP A 326 10.38 26.82 22.27
C TRP A 326 11.72 26.89 21.58
N ALA A 327 12.63 25.96 21.88
CA ALA A 327 13.97 25.95 21.30
C ALA A 327 14.35 24.57 20.74
N TRP A 328 15.11 24.60 19.65
CA TRP A 328 15.67 23.42 18.98
C TRP A 328 17.14 23.67 18.61
N PRO A 329 17.94 22.63 18.34
CA PRO A 329 19.32 22.80 17.92
C PRO A 329 19.40 23.60 16.61
N VAL A 330 20.43 24.44 16.46
CA VAL A 330 20.70 25.15 15.20
C VAL A 330 20.73 24.16 14.04
N GLN A 331 19.97 24.50 13.00
CA GLN A 331 19.87 23.70 11.78
C GLN A 331 20.73 24.32 10.68
N PRO A 332 21.12 23.53 9.66
CA PRO A 332 21.73 24.05 8.43
C PRO A 332 20.97 25.24 7.83
N GLU A 333 21.71 26.17 7.21
CA GLU A 333 21.17 27.45 6.71
C GLU A 333 20.17 27.32 5.55
N ASP A 334 20.22 26.19 4.85
CA ASP A 334 19.31 25.78 3.79
C ASP A 334 18.00 25.19 4.32
N LEU A 335 17.85 25.02 5.64
CA LEU A 335 16.60 24.58 6.26
C LEU A 335 15.88 25.73 6.97
N ARG A 336 14.55 25.62 7.01
CA ARG A 336 13.66 26.45 7.82
C ARG A 336 12.87 25.55 8.76
N GLN A 337 12.55 26.04 9.95
CA GLN A 337 11.81 25.26 10.93
C GLN A 337 10.36 25.70 10.97
N GLN A 338 9.47 24.73 11.16
CA GLN A 338 8.07 24.95 11.45
C GLN A 338 7.78 24.38 12.83
N LEU A 339 7.13 25.17 13.66
CA LEU A 339 6.65 24.77 14.97
C LEU A 339 5.12 24.66 14.90
N GLN A 340 4.56 23.53 15.32
CA GLN A 340 3.12 23.41 15.52
C GLN A 340 2.78 23.38 17.00
N ILE A 341 1.72 24.08 17.39
CA ILE A 341 1.29 24.22 18.79
C ILE A 341 -0.23 24.07 18.88
N ARG A 342 -0.72 23.43 19.94
CA ARG A 342 -2.15 23.41 20.33
C ARG A 342 -2.32 23.40 21.85
N SER A 343 -3.50 23.77 22.32
CA SER A 343 -3.92 23.60 23.72
C SER A 343 -5.44 23.53 23.82
N VAL A 344 -5.98 22.41 24.32
CA VAL A 344 -7.42 22.27 24.57
C VAL A 344 -7.86 23.23 25.69
N ASP A 345 -7.11 23.26 26.79
CA ASP A 345 -7.42 24.08 27.97
C ASP A 345 -7.18 25.58 27.73
N GLY A 346 -6.27 25.90 26.81
CA GLY A 346 -5.99 27.27 26.36
C GLY A 346 -6.92 27.76 25.25
N GLY A 347 -7.94 26.99 24.86
CA GLY A 347 -8.92 27.37 23.85
C GLY A 347 -8.45 27.30 22.39
N VAL A 348 -7.34 26.60 22.13
CA VAL A 348 -6.74 26.40 20.80
C VAL A 348 -6.64 24.88 20.51
N PRO A 349 -7.76 24.18 20.30
CA PRO A 349 -7.75 22.72 20.17
C PRO A 349 -7.08 22.21 18.88
N ASP A 350 -7.08 23.04 17.83
CA ASP A 350 -6.48 22.72 16.53
C ASP A 350 -5.02 23.16 16.45
N TRP A 351 -4.19 22.35 15.77
CA TRP A 351 -2.79 22.66 15.52
C TRP A 351 -2.62 23.97 14.75
N GLN A 352 -1.92 24.92 15.36
CA GLN A 352 -1.47 26.15 14.73
C GLN A 352 -0.01 26.00 14.32
N ILE A 353 0.31 26.30 13.06
CA ILE A 353 1.68 26.22 12.53
C ILE A 353 2.28 27.62 12.46
N VAL A 354 3.50 27.75 12.98
CA VAL A 354 4.31 28.97 12.95
C VAL A 354 5.62 28.65 12.24
N ASP A 355 5.93 29.41 11.18
CA ASP A 355 7.22 29.35 10.49
C ASP A 355 8.27 30.17 11.25
N ALA A 356 9.42 29.55 11.53
CA ALA A 356 10.58 30.24 12.05
C ALA A 356 11.26 31.07 10.94
N GLY A 357 11.78 32.23 11.32
CA GLY A 357 12.60 33.07 10.45
C GLY A 357 13.94 32.42 10.09
N GLU A 358 14.62 32.97 9.10
CA GLU A 358 15.95 32.51 8.68
C GLU A 358 16.94 32.52 9.84
N GLY A 359 17.62 31.38 10.06
CA GLY A 359 18.63 31.20 11.10
C GLY A 359 18.09 31.13 12.54
N GLN A 360 16.77 31.13 12.74
CA GLN A 360 16.18 31.03 14.08
C GLN A 360 16.26 29.61 14.63
N SER A 361 16.61 29.50 15.92
CA SER A 361 16.62 28.25 16.68
C SER A 361 15.65 28.26 17.87
N SER A 362 14.90 29.34 18.05
CA SER A 362 13.80 29.41 19.01
C SER A 362 12.64 30.28 18.52
N LEU A 363 11.46 30.05 19.08
CA LEU A 363 10.25 30.85 18.90
C LEU A 363 9.55 31.06 20.24
N VAL A 364 9.12 32.29 20.49
CA VAL A 364 8.35 32.64 21.69
C VAL A 364 6.86 32.65 21.35
N SER A 365 6.10 31.79 22.00
CA SER A 365 4.65 31.81 21.95
C SER A 365 4.10 32.83 22.95
N THR A 366 3.23 33.69 22.46
CA THR A 366 2.61 34.78 23.24
C THR A 366 1.09 34.63 23.30
N GLY A 367 0.44 35.37 24.20
CA GLY A 367 -1.03 35.31 24.34
C GLY A 367 -1.54 34.01 24.94
N LEU A 368 -0.73 33.34 25.75
CA LEU A 368 -1.08 32.05 26.35
C LEU A 368 -1.97 32.25 27.58
N VAL A 369 -2.83 31.28 27.84
CA VAL A 369 -3.65 31.23 29.06
C VAL A 369 -2.80 30.71 30.20
N ASP A 370 -2.69 31.48 31.28
CA ASP A 370 -1.92 31.08 32.48
C ASP A 370 -2.50 29.80 33.11
N GLY A 371 -1.62 28.85 33.43
CA GLY A 371 -1.97 27.53 33.93
C GLY A 371 -2.41 26.50 32.88
N ALA A 372 -2.62 26.89 31.61
CA ALA A 372 -2.99 25.96 30.54
C ALA A 372 -1.77 25.20 30.00
N THR A 373 -1.99 23.96 29.55
CA THR A 373 -0.93 23.12 28.96
C THR A 373 -0.95 23.23 27.44
N TYR A 374 0.20 23.53 26.84
CA TYR A 374 0.40 23.61 25.40
C TYR A 374 1.26 22.45 24.92
N GLU A 375 0.82 21.80 23.86
CA GLU A 375 1.54 20.74 23.17
C GLU A 375 2.24 21.31 21.95
N ALA A 376 3.51 20.94 21.73
CA ALA A 376 4.28 21.39 20.58
C ALA A 376 5.12 20.30 19.92
N GLN A 377 5.33 20.46 18.61
CA GLN A 377 6.24 19.68 17.79
C GLN A 377 6.92 20.60 16.75
N VAL A 378 8.12 20.25 16.31
CA VAL A 378 8.92 20.99 15.32
C VAL A 378 9.30 20.09 14.15
N ARG A 379 9.46 20.67 12.95
CA ARG A 379 9.98 19.97 11.77
C ARG A 379 10.87 20.89 10.93
N ASN A 380 11.73 20.29 10.12
CA ASN A 380 12.51 20.98 9.11
C ASN A 380 11.76 21.07 7.78
N ARG A 381 12.04 22.11 7.01
CA ARG A 381 11.48 22.37 5.69
C ARG A 381 12.57 22.94 4.77
N THR A 382 12.64 22.43 3.53
CA THR A 382 13.54 22.95 2.50
C THR A 382 12.90 24.11 1.71
N PRO A 383 13.68 24.96 1.01
CA PRO A 383 13.17 26.00 0.13
C PRO A 383 12.28 25.45 -0.99
N GLY A 384 12.53 24.21 -1.42
CA GLY A 384 11.72 23.47 -2.40
C GLY A 384 10.39 22.92 -1.84
N GLY A 385 10.09 23.14 -0.56
CA GLY A 385 8.83 22.75 0.06
C GLY A 385 8.79 21.34 0.65
N ARG A 386 9.88 20.58 0.62
CA ARG A 386 9.99 19.27 1.29
C ARG A 386 10.06 19.47 2.80
N VAL A 387 9.56 18.51 3.57
CA VAL A 387 9.47 18.60 5.04
C VAL A 387 9.91 17.31 5.72
N SER A 388 10.49 17.43 6.91
CA SER A 388 10.73 16.29 7.79
C SER A 388 9.43 15.83 8.46
N PRO A 389 9.39 14.62 9.05
CA PRO A 389 8.41 14.28 10.06
C PRO A 389 8.41 15.29 11.22
N TRP A 390 7.30 15.37 11.94
CA TRP A 390 7.19 16.15 13.17
C TRP A 390 7.94 15.46 14.32
N TYR A 391 8.66 16.26 15.12
CA TYR A 391 9.42 15.80 16.26
C TYR A 391 9.12 16.64 17.51
N PRO A 392 9.07 16.07 18.72
CA PRO A 392 9.08 14.62 19.02
C PRO A 392 7.80 13.94 18.52
N ALA A 393 7.83 12.62 18.28
CA ALA A 393 6.67 11.88 17.77
C ALA A 393 5.44 11.94 18.72
N VAL A 394 5.71 11.94 20.04
CA VAL A 394 4.73 12.29 21.06
C VAL A 394 4.90 13.79 21.36
N PRO A 395 3.87 14.63 21.21
CA PRO A 395 3.98 16.07 21.44
C PRO A 395 4.56 16.43 22.80
N LEU A 396 5.43 17.44 22.82
CA LEU A 396 5.99 17.97 24.07
C LEU A 396 4.94 18.85 24.75
N ALA A 397 4.52 18.49 25.96
CA ALA A 397 3.56 19.25 26.75
C ALA A 397 4.26 20.17 27.75
N VAL A 398 3.98 21.47 27.71
CA VAL A 398 4.53 22.50 28.62
C VAL A 398 3.38 23.35 29.17
N GLN A 399 3.37 23.53 30.49
CA GLN A 399 2.41 24.43 31.12
C GLN A 399 2.86 25.88 30.97
N ALA A 400 1.98 26.73 30.46
CA ALA A 400 2.22 28.15 30.41
C ALA A 400 2.05 28.72 31.82
N VAL A 401 3.10 29.33 32.36
CA VAL A 401 3.09 29.89 33.72
C VAL A 401 3.55 31.35 33.64
N ALA A 402 2.70 32.28 34.07
CA ALA A 402 3.01 33.71 34.10
C ALA A 402 3.95 34.08 35.25
N ASN A 403 3.93 33.30 36.35
CA ASN A 403 4.76 33.50 37.52
C ASN A 403 5.11 32.18 38.21
N SER A 404 6.39 31.78 38.13
CA SER A 404 6.93 30.56 38.75
C SER A 404 7.32 30.74 40.22
N ALA A 405 7.34 31.97 40.74
CA ALA A 405 7.81 32.26 42.10
C ALA A 405 6.76 31.83 43.13
N ALA A 406 7.06 30.77 43.88
CA ALA A 406 6.23 30.29 44.96
C ALA A 406 6.19 31.31 46.12
N PRO A 407 5.04 31.48 46.80
CA PRO A 407 4.98 32.32 48.01
C PRO A 407 5.72 31.68 49.20
N ALA A 408 6.08 32.51 50.17
CA ALA A 408 6.59 32.04 51.46
C ALA A 408 5.54 31.22 52.26
N ALA A 409 6.02 30.49 53.27
CA ALA A 409 5.18 29.67 54.15
C ALA A 409 4.13 30.51 54.90
N LEU A 410 2.96 29.91 55.19
CA LEU A 410 1.97 30.52 56.08
C LEU A 410 2.61 30.86 57.44
N VAL A 411 2.22 32.00 58.02
CA VAL A 411 2.72 32.45 59.33
C VAL A 411 2.14 31.58 60.45
N ALA A 412 0.89 31.16 60.29
CA ALA A 412 0.21 30.26 61.22
C ALA A 412 -0.81 29.41 60.46
N PHE A 413 -1.01 28.19 60.94
CA PHE A 413 -2.08 27.30 60.49
C PHE A 413 -2.55 26.46 61.68
N GLY A 414 -3.87 26.38 61.87
CA GLY A 414 -4.50 25.63 62.94
C GLY A 414 -5.84 25.05 62.50
N ALA A 415 -6.23 23.96 63.16
CA ALA A 415 -7.53 23.32 62.99
C ALA A 415 -8.16 23.07 64.37
N ALA A 416 -9.46 23.32 64.49
CA ALA A 416 -10.22 23.06 65.71
C ALA A 416 -11.61 22.51 65.39
N VAL A 417 -12.15 21.68 66.30
CA VAL A 417 -13.52 21.15 66.19
C VAL A 417 -14.49 22.19 66.74
N SER A 418 -15.59 22.44 66.01
CA SER A 418 -16.70 23.29 66.44
C SER A 418 -18.02 22.57 66.16
N GLY A 419 -18.56 21.88 67.16
CA GLY A 419 -19.75 21.04 66.97
C GLY A 419 -19.45 19.85 66.05
N SER A 420 -20.17 19.75 64.94
CA SER A 420 -19.95 18.75 63.87
C SER A 420 -18.96 19.20 62.79
N ASP A 421 -18.42 20.41 62.90
CA ASP A 421 -17.66 21.06 61.84
C ASP A 421 -16.18 21.21 62.23
N ALA A 422 -15.32 21.37 61.23
CA ALA A 422 -13.90 21.67 61.42
C ALA A 422 -13.63 23.13 61.01
N VAL A 423 -13.14 23.94 61.94
CA VAL A 423 -12.74 25.32 61.69
C VAL A 423 -11.24 25.38 61.51
N LEU A 424 -10.82 25.79 60.32
CA LEU A 424 -9.42 26.00 59.94
C LEU A 424 -9.12 27.49 59.98
N THR A 425 -8.03 27.87 60.65
CA THR A 425 -7.56 29.25 60.71
C THR A 425 -6.14 29.32 60.19
N PHE A 426 -5.82 30.32 59.38
CA PHE A 426 -4.48 30.55 58.88
C PHE A 426 -4.14 32.03 58.82
N THR A 427 -2.85 32.32 58.75
CA THR A 427 -2.34 33.67 58.47
C THR A 427 -1.41 33.61 57.28
N ALA A 428 -1.77 34.33 56.23
CA ALA A 428 -1.01 34.40 54.99
C ALA A 428 0.42 34.91 55.24
N PRO A 429 1.42 34.46 54.46
CA PRO A 429 2.75 35.06 54.48
C PRO A 429 2.70 36.56 54.20
N ASN A 430 3.64 37.31 54.77
CA ASN A 430 3.91 38.68 54.35
C ASN A 430 4.79 38.67 53.08
N ASP A 431 4.22 38.16 51.98
CA ASP A 431 4.90 37.97 50.70
C ASP A 431 4.01 38.51 49.57
N GLY A 432 4.56 39.38 48.73
CA GLY A 432 3.86 39.95 47.58
C GLY A 432 3.47 38.93 46.51
N GLN A 433 4.03 37.71 46.55
CA GLN A 433 3.66 36.61 45.66
C GLN A 433 2.39 35.88 46.10
N TYR A 434 1.94 36.05 47.35
CA TYR A 434 0.76 35.36 47.87
C TYR A 434 -0.54 35.86 47.22
N ALA A 435 -1.34 34.93 46.70
CA ALA A 435 -2.66 35.22 46.16
C ALA A 435 -3.78 34.46 46.90
N ALA A 436 -3.51 33.23 47.34
CA ALA A 436 -4.51 32.40 47.99
C ALA A 436 -3.89 31.30 48.86
N THR A 437 -4.70 30.64 49.67
CA THR A 437 -4.34 29.41 50.39
C THR A 437 -5.22 28.25 49.90
N ARG A 438 -4.61 27.19 49.39
CA ARG A 438 -5.29 25.93 49.05
C ARG A 438 -5.31 25.01 50.27
N ILE A 439 -6.50 24.51 50.59
CA ILE A 439 -6.77 23.68 51.77
C ILE A 439 -7.04 22.25 51.30
N TRP A 440 -6.36 21.31 51.95
CA TRP A 440 -6.41 19.89 51.67
C TRP A 440 -6.90 19.12 52.89
N ARG A 441 -7.62 18.01 52.67
CA ARG A 441 -8.10 17.11 53.73
C ARG A 441 -7.85 15.66 53.35
N ALA A 442 -7.43 14.86 54.34
CA ALA A 442 -7.46 13.40 54.29
C ALA A 442 -8.31 12.86 55.44
N ASP A 443 -9.09 11.82 55.16
CA ASP A 443 -10.00 11.19 56.12
C ASP A 443 -9.33 9.90 56.66
N GLY A 444 -9.05 9.85 57.96
CA GLY A 444 -8.40 8.71 58.63
C GLY A 444 -6.92 8.50 58.28
N SER A 445 -6.27 9.43 57.56
CA SER A 445 -4.86 9.36 57.16
C SER A 445 -4.12 10.66 57.49
N THR A 446 -2.84 10.53 57.85
CA THR A 446 -1.91 11.66 58.03
C THR A 446 -0.91 11.80 56.87
N ASP A 447 -1.05 11.00 55.81
CA ASP A 447 -0.25 11.14 54.59
C ASP A 447 -0.90 12.18 53.66
N PHE A 448 -0.10 13.09 53.12
CA PHE A 448 -0.58 14.07 52.16
C PHE A 448 -0.95 13.43 50.82
N GLY A 449 -0.36 12.27 50.47
CA GLY A 449 -0.72 11.53 49.26
C GLY A 449 -2.18 11.10 49.21
N ASP A 450 -2.82 10.97 50.37
CA ASP A 450 -4.24 10.63 50.51
C ASP A 450 -5.15 11.87 50.57
N ALA A 451 -4.58 13.07 50.57
CA ALA A 451 -5.33 14.31 50.76
C ALA A 451 -5.95 14.82 49.45
N VAL A 452 -7.18 15.32 49.54
CA VAL A 452 -7.90 15.96 48.43
C VAL A 452 -8.04 17.46 48.69
N ALA A 453 -7.92 18.28 47.64
CA ALA A 453 -8.13 19.72 47.76
C ALA A 453 -9.63 19.98 47.95
N ILE A 454 -9.99 20.58 49.09
CA ILE A 454 -11.39 20.86 49.44
C ILE A 454 -11.77 22.32 49.20
N ARG A 455 -10.79 23.24 49.21
CA ARG A 455 -11.03 24.67 49.10
C ARG A 455 -9.79 25.45 48.65
N THR A 456 -10.00 26.58 48.00
CA THR A 456 -8.98 27.62 47.80
C THR A 456 -9.55 28.96 48.29
N GLU A 457 -8.90 29.59 49.27
CA GLU A 457 -9.31 30.88 49.84
C GLU A 457 -8.38 31.99 49.35
N PHE A 458 -8.96 33.00 48.68
CA PHE A 458 -8.21 34.14 48.15
C PHE A 458 -8.07 35.24 49.20
N GLY A 459 -6.88 35.81 49.33
CA GLY A 459 -6.63 36.82 50.35
C GLY A 459 -5.41 37.69 50.08
N ALA A 460 -5.27 38.75 50.87
CA ALA A 460 -4.10 39.62 50.80
C ALA A 460 -2.92 39.05 51.62
N PRO A 461 -1.66 39.38 51.27
CA PRO A 461 -0.50 39.05 52.10
C PRO A 461 -0.67 39.55 53.54
N ASN A 462 -0.12 38.79 54.50
CA ASN A 462 -0.16 39.08 55.94
C ASN A 462 -1.58 39.18 56.56
N ALA A 463 -2.61 38.73 55.85
CA ALA A 463 -3.97 38.69 56.38
C ALA A 463 -4.25 37.38 57.12
N ALA A 464 -4.98 37.46 58.23
CA ALA A 464 -5.55 36.29 58.89
C ALA A 464 -6.91 35.96 58.26
N ASP A 465 -7.19 34.67 58.08
CA ASP A 465 -8.41 34.18 57.47
C ASP A 465 -8.81 32.81 58.06
N SER A 466 -10.05 32.39 57.79
CA SER A 466 -10.61 31.14 58.30
C SER A 466 -11.57 30.50 57.32
N TYR A 467 -11.56 29.17 57.28
CA TYR A 467 -12.50 28.35 56.53
C TYR A 467 -13.16 27.33 57.45
N THR A 468 -14.46 27.08 57.26
CA THR A 468 -15.19 26.04 57.99
C THR A 468 -15.57 24.92 57.05
N ASP A 469 -15.02 23.72 57.29
CA ASP A 469 -15.42 22.47 56.65
C ASP A 469 -16.63 21.91 57.41
N VAL A 470 -17.81 22.04 56.81
CA VAL A 470 -19.10 21.72 57.45
C VAL A 470 -19.37 20.23 57.34
N GLY A 471 -19.51 19.56 58.50
CA GLY A 471 -19.86 18.15 58.59
C GLY A 471 -18.95 17.18 57.81
N PRO A 472 -17.62 17.16 58.03
CA PRO A 472 -16.72 16.24 57.31
C PRO A 472 -16.93 14.76 57.67
N GLY A 473 -17.67 14.47 58.75
CA GLY A 473 -18.00 13.12 59.22
C GLY A 473 -17.49 12.86 60.63
N VAL A 474 -17.91 11.74 61.22
CA VAL A 474 -17.33 11.24 62.49
C VAL A 474 -16.04 10.51 62.17
N GLY A 475 -14.96 10.82 62.87
CA GLY A 475 -13.66 10.22 62.63
C GLY A 475 -12.50 11.21 62.75
N SER A 476 -11.30 10.73 62.38
CA SER A 476 -10.09 11.54 62.35
C SER A 476 -9.96 12.21 60.98
N HIS A 477 -9.71 13.52 60.96
CA HIS A 477 -9.47 14.30 59.75
C HIS A 477 -8.16 15.05 59.88
N SER A 478 -7.29 14.91 58.88
CA SER A 478 -6.02 15.64 58.81
C SER A 478 -6.11 16.71 57.73
N TYR A 479 -5.73 17.93 58.09
CA TYR A 479 -5.78 19.10 57.22
C TYR A 479 -4.39 19.64 56.93
N TRP A 480 -4.22 20.15 55.71
CA TRP A 480 -3.05 20.91 55.28
C TRP A 480 -3.48 22.19 54.58
N ALA A 481 -2.61 23.19 54.63
CA ALA A 481 -2.79 24.44 53.92
C ALA A 481 -1.52 24.81 53.16
N GLU A 482 -1.67 25.20 51.90
CA GLU A 482 -0.59 25.60 51.00
C GLU A 482 -0.84 27.03 50.50
N PRO A 483 0.08 27.98 50.75
CA PRO A 483 0.00 29.28 50.10
C PRO A 483 0.31 29.10 48.61
N ILE A 484 -0.47 29.73 47.72
CA ILE A 484 -0.27 29.70 46.27
C ILE A 484 -0.17 31.12 45.71
N ASN A 485 0.61 31.28 44.64
CA ASN A 485 0.67 32.54 43.90
C ASN A 485 -0.48 32.66 42.90
N GLY A 486 -0.54 33.78 42.17
CA GLY A 486 -1.58 34.05 41.16
C GLY A 486 -1.66 33.03 40.03
N SER A 487 -0.55 32.33 39.75
CA SER A 487 -0.46 31.25 38.74
C SER A 487 -0.66 29.85 39.34
N GLY A 488 -1.02 29.75 40.62
CA GLY A 488 -1.31 28.48 41.29
C GLY A 488 -0.08 27.70 41.76
N ILE A 489 1.12 28.28 41.68
CA ILE A 489 2.37 27.66 42.18
C ILE A 489 2.37 27.68 43.71
N ALA A 490 2.56 26.50 44.30
CA ALA A 490 2.50 26.30 45.74
C ALA A 490 3.82 26.61 46.45
N GLY A 491 3.70 27.35 47.55
CA GLY A 491 4.74 27.54 48.55
C GLY A 491 4.77 26.42 49.60
N PRO A 492 5.58 26.58 50.67
CA PRO A 492 5.72 25.57 51.70
C PRO A 492 4.39 25.24 52.40
N ARG A 493 4.07 23.94 52.42
CA ARG A 493 2.85 23.40 53.05
C ARG A 493 2.91 23.45 54.57
N SER A 494 1.79 23.79 55.19
CA SER A 494 1.56 23.72 56.64
C SER A 494 0.67 22.52 56.99
N GLY A 495 0.96 21.84 58.11
CA GLY A 495 0.24 20.64 58.57
C GLY A 495 1.12 19.37 58.60
N PRO A 496 0.53 18.18 58.88
CA PRO A 496 -0.89 17.97 59.14
C PRO A 496 -1.35 18.58 60.47
N GLN A 497 -2.54 19.19 60.48
CA GLN A 497 -3.32 19.44 61.69
C GLN A 497 -4.41 18.39 61.75
N THR A 498 -4.35 17.50 62.76
CA THR A 498 -5.29 16.39 62.88
C THR A 498 -6.30 16.68 63.99
N ILE A 499 -7.57 16.53 63.66
CA ILE A 499 -8.69 16.67 64.59
C ILE A 499 -9.54 15.39 64.58
N THR A 500 -10.32 15.17 65.63
CA THR A 500 -11.25 14.05 65.71
C THR A 500 -12.63 14.56 66.11
N ILE A 501 -13.64 14.24 65.29
CA ILE A 501 -15.04 14.56 65.54
C ILE A 501 -15.72 13.30 66.07
N ILE A 502 -16.40 13.43 67.21
CA ILE A 502 -17.06 12.33 67.94
C ILE A 502 -18.56 12.34 67.69
#